data_AF-A0A8J7EHD4-F1
#
_entry.id   AF-A0A8J7EHD4-F1
#
_cell.length_a   1.000
_cell.length_b   1.000
_cell.length_c   1.000
_cell.angle_alpha   90.00
_cell.angle_beta   90.00
_cell.angle_gamma   90.00
#
_symmetry.space_group_name_H-M   'P 1'
#
loop_
_entity.id
_entity.type
_entity.pdbx_description
1 polymer ?
#
loop_
_entity_poly.entity_id
_entity_poly.type
_entity_poly.pdbx_seq_one_letter_code
_entity_poly.pdbx_strand_id
1 'polypeptide(L)'
;MPRVSWTDDQGRSNYLCMYAHSAPDVLLPDRPTILRIGVNLGAELSMGASAERGRRRYNWSCQFYLTLVSTELSAALPWIVKALGQPCGLDLKALPELPYTLESKEMAAKVDSLWTRLALQQVQQPRTAVGSAYIA
;
A
#
# COMPACT_ATOMS: atom_id res chain seq x y z
N MET A 1 -12.64 -6.08 -0.56
CA MET A 1 -11.42 -5.39 -1.01
C MET A 1 -10.79 -6.17 -2.14
N PRO A 2 -10.40 -5.52 -3.26
CA PRO A 2 -9.55 -6.13 -4.28
C PRO A 2 -8.29 -6.70 -3.63
N ARG A 3 -8.07 -8.00 -3.84
CA ARG A 3 -6.93 -8.73 -3.31
C ARG A 3 -6.44 -9.73 -4.33
N VAL A 4 -5.13 -9.91 -4.38
CA VAL A 4 -4.47 -10.91 -5.22
C VAL A 4 -3.42 -11.62 -4.38
N SER A 5 -3.26 -12.92 -4.63
CA SER A 5 -2.17 -13.71 -4.08
C SER A 5 -1.52 -14.53 -5.18
N TRP A 6 -0.22 -14.77 -5.03
CA TRP A 6 0.55 -15.59 -5.94
C TRP A 6 1.70 -16.26 -5.20
N THR A 7 2.33 -17.24 -5.84
CA THR A 7 3.57 -17.85 -5.36
C THR A 7 4.71 -17.35 -6.22
N ASP A 8 5.80 -16.88 -5.62
CA ASP A 8 7.01 -16.47 -6.35
C ASP A 8 7.91 -17.66 -6.69
N ASP A 9 8.98 -17.41 -7.45
CA ASP A 9 9.94 -18.43 -7.89
C ASP A 9 10.70 -19.08 -6.73
N GLN A 10 10.70 -18.45 -5.55
CA GLN A 10 11.27 -19.00 -4.31
C GLN A 10 10.28 -19.90 -3.56
N GLY A 11 9.09 -20.15 -4.14
CA GLY A 11 8.01 -20.92 -3.52
C GLY A 11 7.30 -20.17 -2.39
N ARG A 12 7.48 -18.84 -2.29
CA ARG A 12 6.86 -18.06 -1.23
C ARG A 12 5.51 -17.52 -1.65
N SER A 13 4.54 -17.59 -0.75
CA SER A 13 3.23 -16.99 -0.98
C SER A 13 3.28 -15.48 -0.70
N ASN A 14 2.90 -14.69 -1.70
CA ASN A 14 2.76 -13.24 -1.61
C ASN A 14 1.27 -12.86 -1.68
N TYR A 15 0.91 -11.78 -1.02
CA TYR A 15 -0.44 -11.27 -0.89
C TYR A 15 -0.42 -9.74 -1.03
N LEU A 16 -1.29 -9.21 -1.88
CA LEU A 16 -1.46 -7.77 -2.06
C LEU A 16 -2.93 -7.44 -1.94
N CYS A 17 -3.23 -6.44 -1.11
CA CYS A 17 -4.58 -5.89 -0.98
C CYS A 17 -4.55 -4.39 -1.26
N MET A 18 -5.56 -3.88 -1.94
CA MET A 18 -5.64 -2.47 -2.31
C MET A 18 -7.00 -1.89 -1.94
N TYR A 19 -6.98 -0.68 -1.41
CA TYR A 19 -8.19 0.05 -1.04
C TYR A 19 -8.00 1.55 -1.20
N ALA A 20 -9.12 2.26 -1.39
CA ALA A 20 -9.10 3.71 -1.33
C ALA A 20 -8.89 4.15 0.12
N HIS A 21 -7.78 4.84 0.38
CA HIS A 21 -7.56 5.57 1.62
C HIS A 21 -8.41 6.85 1.65
N SER A 22 -8.54 7.48 0.49
CA SER A 22 -9.35 8.66 0.24
C SER A 22 -9.86 8.58 -1.20
N ALA A 23 -11.09 8.98 -1.45
CA ALA A 23 -11.68 9.08 -2.78
C ALA A 23 -12.76 10.17 -2.80
N PRO A 24 -13.09 10.72 -3.99
CA PRO A 24 -14.28 11.55 -4.20
C PRO A 24 -15.53 10.89 -3.63
N ASP A 25 -16.37 11.69 -2.98
CA ASP A 25 -17.72 11.27 -2.58
C ASP A 25 -18.72 12.43 -2.76
N VAL A 26 -19.99 12.19 -2.45
CA VAL A 26 -21.07 13.18 -2.61
C VAL A 26 -20.81 14.45 -1.79
N LEU A 27 -20.12 14.35 -0.65
CA LEU A 27 -19.85 15.48 0.23
C LEU A 27 -18.59 16.24 -0.19
N LEU A 28 -17.61 15.54 -0.77
CA LEU A 28 -16.32 16.10 -1.19
C LEU A 28 -15.93 15.53 -2.57
N PRO A 29 -16.51 16.06 -3.66
CA PRO A 29 -16.27 15.56 -5.02
C PRO A 29 -14.83 15.81 -5.49
N ASP A 30 -14.19 16.87 -4.98
CA ASP A 30 -12.80 17.20 -5.32
C ASP A 30 -11.77 16.45 -4.47
N ARG A 31 -12.22 15.52 -3.60
CA ARG A 31 -11.30 14.76 -2.75
C ARG A 31 -10.39 13.90 -3.63
N PRO A 32 -9.07 13.97 -3.51
CA PRO A 32 -8.19 13.16 -4.34
C PRO A 32 -8.34 11.66 -4.05
N THR A 33 -8.23 10.86 -5.11
CA THR A 33 -8.16 9.41 -5.03
C THR A 33 -6.75 8.98 -4.60
N ILE A 34 -6.64 8.62 -3.33
CA ILE A 34 -5.43 8.10 -2.69
C ILE A 34 -5.65 6.63 -2.39
N LEU A 35 -4.72 5.80 -2.84
CA LEU A 35 -4.74 4.36 -2.67
C LEU A 35 -3.82 3.97 -1.53
N ARG A 36 -4.23 2.95 -0.78
CA ARG A 36 -3.37 2.25 0.16
C ARG A 36 -3.27 0.79 -0.24
N ILE A 37 -2.04 0.32 -0.35
CA ILE A 37 -1.68 -1.02 -0.73
C ILE A 37 -1.09 -1.69 0.51
N GLY A 38 -1.70 -2.78 0.96
CA GLY A 38 -1.12 -3.66 1.97
C GLY A 38 -0.37 -4.79 1.27
N VAL A 39 0.92 -4.90 1.52
CA VAL A 39 1.77 -5.98 1.03
C VAL A 39 2.02 -6.96 2.17
N ASN A 40 1.64 -8.22 1.95
CA ASN A 40 1.72 -9.32 2.91
C ASN A 40 1.15 -8.97 4.30
N LEU A 41 0.14 -8.11 4.34
CA LEU A 41 -0.57 -7.75 5.55
C LEU A 41 -1.83 -8.59 5.72
N GLY A 42 -1.95 -9.28 6.86
CA GLY A 42 -3.16 -10.04 7.21
C GLY A 42 -3.39 -11.31 6.38
N ALA A 43 -2.43 -11.78 5.58
CA ALA A 43 -2.63 -13.04 4.85
C ALA A 43 -2.64 -14.27 5.77
N GLU A 44 -2.12 -14.15 6.99
CA GLU A 44 -2.26 -15.16 8.07
C GLU A 44 -3.73 -15.51 8.30
N LEU A 45 -4.61 -14.49 8.27
CA LEU A 45 -6.04 -14.65 8.43
C LEU A 45 -6.70 -15.24 7.17
N SER A 46 -6.07 -15.07 6.01
CA SER A 46 -6.61 -15.52 4.71
C SER A 46 -6.29 -16.99 4.40
N MET A 47 -5.30 -17.60 5.07
CA MET A 47 -4.86 -18.96 4.75
C MET A 47 -5.57 -20.07 5.55
N GLY A 48 -6.37 -19.73 6.55
CA GLY A 48 -7.08 -20.72 7.37
C GLY A 48 -6.14 -21.63 8.17
N ALA A 49 -6.63 -22.24 9.24
CA ALA A 49 -5.86 -23.09 10.15
C ALA A 49 -5.44 -24.45 9.53
N SER A 50 -4.96 -24.48 8.30
CA SER A 50 -4.37 -25.68 7.69
C SER A 50 -2.87 -25.71 7.96
N ALA A 51 -2.53 -26.11 9.19
CA ALA A 51 -1.16 -26.44 9.59
C ALA A 51 -0.57 -27.65 8.82
N GLU A 52 -1.36 -28.28 7.95
CA GLU A 52 -1.01 -29.50 7.24
C GLU A 52 -1.16 -29.31 5.72
N ARG A 53 -0.09 -28.81 5.09
CA ARG A 53 0.42 -29.25 3.78
C ARG A 53 1.66 -28.42 3.48
N GLY A 54 2.82 -29.02 3.72
CA GLY A 54 4.12 -28.38 3.66
C GLY A 54 4.41 -27.59 2.37
N ARG A 55 5.37 -26.67 2.50
CA ARG A 55 6.07 -25.89 1.46
C ARG A 55 5.55 -24.54 1.00
N ARG A 56 4.39 -24.02 1.41
CA ARG A 56 4.08 -22.59 1.14
C ARG A 56 4.64 -21.71 2.25
N ARG A 57 5.90 -21.27 2.10
CA ARG A 57 6.51 -20.28 3.01
C ARG A 57 5.87 -18.93 2.70
N TYR A 58 5.00 -18.42 3.55
CA TYR A 58 4.55 -17.05 3.37
C TYR A 58 5.74 -16.09 3.44
N ASN A 59 5.73 -15.02 2.64
CA ASN A 59 6.82 -14.03 2.63
C ASN A 59 6.70 -13.08 3.84
N TRP A 60 6.84 -13.64 5.05
CA TRP A 60 6.73 -12.96 6.34
C TRP A 60 7.73 -11.82 6.50
N SER A 61 8.88 -11.93 5.84
CA SER A 61 9.95 -10.95 5.95
C SER A 61 9.59 -9.62 5.29
N CYS A 62 8.73 -9.62 4.28
CA CYS A 62 8.41 -8.41 3.51
C CYS A 62 6.95 -8.02 3.73
N GLN A 63 6.69 -7.19 4.75
CA GLN A 63 5.37 -6.66 5.07
C GLN A 63 5.43 -5.13 5.16
N PHE A 64 4.57 -4.43 4.44
CA PHE A 64 4.48 -2.97 4.51
C PHE A 64 3.18 -2.45 3.92
N TYR A 65 2.78 -1.26 4.34
CA TYR A 65 1.81 -0.46 3.62
C TYR A 65 2.53 0.52 2.70
N LEU A 66 2.02 0.70 1.48
CA LEU A 66 2.38 1.80 0.60
C LEU A 66 1.13 2.63 0.30
N THR A 67 1.19 3.93 0.60
CA THR A 67 0.11 4.88 0.34
C THR A 67 0.55 5.88 -0.72
N LEU A 68 -0.21 5.98 -1.80
CA LEU A 68 0.15 6.76 -2.99
C LEU A 68 -1.09 7.36 -3.66
N VAL A 69 -0.92 8.39 -4.49
CA VAL A 69 -2.04 8.89 -5.31
C VAL A 69 -2.29 7.94 -6.47
N SER A 70 -3.53 7.82 -6.95
CA SER A 70 -3.87 6.82 -7.97
C SER A 70 -3.02 6.87 -9.26
N THR A 71 -2.54 8.06 -9.66
CA THR A 71 -1.69 8.25 -10.84
C THR A 71 -0.28 7.70 -10.68
N GLU A 72 0.19 7.46 -9.46
CA GLU A 72 1.52 6.90 -9.17
C GLU A 72 1.54 5.36 -9.22
N LEU A 73 0.36 4.72 -9.29
CA LEU A 73 0.22 3.27 -9.14
C LEU A 73 1.02 2.48 -10.18
N SER A 74 0.92 2.84 -11.45
CA SER A 74 1.56 2.09 -12.54
C SER A 74 3.08 2.06 -12.39
N ALA A 75 3.69 3.14 -11.90
CA ALA A 75 5.12 3.21 -11.64
C ALA A 75 5.51 2.52 -10.32
N ALA A 76 4.60 2.46 -9.34
CA ALA A 76 4.82 1.78 -8.08
C ALA A 76 4.77 0.25 -8.18
N LEU A 77 3.97 -0.32 -9.09
CA LEU A 77 3.81 -1.78 -9.21
C LEU A 77 5.14 -2.53 -9.44
N PRO A 78 6.01 -2.15 -10.40
CA PRO A 78 7.31 -2.81 -10.57
C PRO A 78 8.20 -2.70 -9.32
N TRP A 79 8.12 -1.59 -8.58
CA TRP A 79 8.87 -1.40 -7.35
C TRP A 79 8.38 -2.35 -6.24
N ILE A 80 7.07 -2.52 -6.07
CA ILE A 80 6.47 -3.47 -5.11
C ILE A 80 6.93 -4.90 -5.43
N VAL A 81 6.95 -5.29 -6.71
CA VAL A 81 7.41 -6.62 -7.13
C VAL A 81 8.88 -6.83 -6.77
N LYS A 82 9.74 -5.82 -6.97
CA LYS A 82 11.16 -5.89 -6.56
C LYS A 82 11.31 -6.00 -5.03
N ALA A 83 10.53 -5.23 -4.27
CA ALA A 83 10.51 -5.29 -2.80
C ALA A 83 10.17 -6.70 -2.31
N LEU A 84 9.14 -7.31 -2.90
CA LEU A 84 8.74 -8.68 -2.58
C LEU A 84 9.83 -9.72 -2.89
N GLY A 85 10.65 -9.47 -3.92
CA GLY A 85 11.77 -10.34 -4.30
C GLY A 85 12.97 -10.33 -3.36
N GLN A 86 13.04 -9.40 -2.40
CA GLN A 86 14.17 -9.31 -1.48
C GLN A 86 14.24 -10.54 -0.55
N PRO A 87 15.47 -11.01 -0.22
CA PRO A 87 15.66 -12.22 0.59
C PRO A 87 15.39 -11.99 2.08
N CYS A 88 15.65 -10.79 2.59
CA CYS A 88 15.69 -10.48 4.03
C CYS A 88 14.71 -9.37 4.43
N GLY A 89 13.54 -9.35 3.82
CA GLY A 89 12.51 -8.35 4.09
C GLY A 89 12.71 -7.04 3.35
N LEU A 90 11.91 -6.04 3.70
CA LEU A 90 11.94 -4.74 3.04
C LEU A 90 13.21 -3.98 3.43
N ASP A 91 14.16 -3.89 2.50
CA ASP A 91 15.32 -3.01 2.60
C ASP A 91 15.20 -1.90 1.55
N LEU A 92 14.78 -0.72 2.00
CA LEU A 92 14.63 0.46 1.15
C LEU A 92 15.94 0.90 0.51
N LYS A 93 17.11 0.63 1.13
CA LYS A 93 18.42 1.01 0.57
C LYS A 93 18.82 0.10 -0.59
N ALA A 94 18.37 -1.15 -0.58
CA ALA A 94 18.66 -2.14 -1.61
C ALA A 94 17.63 -2.15 -2.76
N LEU A 95 16.63 -1.25 -2.73
CA LEU A 95 15.67 -1.09 -3.82
C LEU A 95 16.08 0.06 -4.74
N PRO A 96 16.07 -0.15 -6.07
CA PRO A 96 16.19 0.97 -6.99
C PRO A 96 15.05 1.96 -6.73
N GLU A 97 15.34 3.25 -6.85
CA GLU A 97 14.41 4.31 -6.47
C GLU A 97 13.06 4.12 -7.18
N LEU A 98 12.00 4.00 -6.37
CA LEU A 98 10.68 4.40 -6.81
C LEU A 98 10.82 5.85 -7.28
N PRO A 99 10.24 6.27 -8.42
CA PRO A 99 10.37 7.65 -8.91
C PRO A 99 9.69 8.69 -8.00
N TYR A 100 9.29 8.30 -6.80
CA TYR A 100 8.60 9.09 -5.80
C TYR A 100 9.35 9.00 -4.47
N THR A 101 9.59 10.15 -3.84
CA THR A 101 10.15 10.21 -2.49
C THR A 101 9.20 9.54 -1.51
N LEU A 102 9.71 8.53 -0.81
CA LEU A 102 8.99 7.83 0.25
C LEU A 102 9.26 8.48 1.59
N GLU A 103 8.20 8.73 2.33
CA GLU A 103 8.22 9.20 3.70
C GLU A 103 7.65 8.09 4.59
N SER A 104 8.41 7.72 5.64
CA SER A 104 7.90 6.80 6.64
C SER A 104 7.00 7.60 7.59
N LYS A 105 5.74 7.19 7.69
CA LYS A 105 4.90 7.66 8.78
C LYS A 105 5.02 6.64 9.89
N GLU A 106 5.78 6.96 10.93
CA GLU A 106 5.78 6.17 12.17
C GLU A 106 4.34 6.10 12.68
N MET A 107 3.72 4.95 12.45
CA MET A 107 2.52 4.55 13.17
C MET A 107 3.01 3.72 14.35
N ALA A 108 2.28 3.68 15.45
CA ALA A 108 2.59 2.82 16.61
C ALA A 108 2.60 1.30 16.30
N ALA A 109 2.57 0.91 15.02
CA ALA A 109 2.49 -0.45 14.53
C ALA A 109 3.88 -0.97 14.10
N LYS A 110 4.15 -2.25 14.35
CA LYS A 110 5.37 -2.99 13.98
C LYS A 110 5.63 -3.12 12.46
N VAL A 111 4.81 -2.50 11.61
CA VAL A 111 4.86 -2.69 10.15
C VAL A 111 5.06 -1.34 9.46
N ASP A 112 6.02 -1.30 8.54
CA ASP A 112 6.37 -0.10 7.79
C ASP A 112 5.15 0.48 7.08
N SER A 113 4.91 1.78 7.28
CA SER A 113 3.85 2.53 6.61
C SER A 113 4.48 3.62 5.75
N LEU A 114 4.74 3.28 4.51
CA LEU A 114 5.34 4.15 3.51
C LEU A 114 4.29 5.01 2.83
N TRP A 115 4.63 6.26 2.60
CA TRP A 115 3.82 7.20 1.84
C TRP A 115 4.66 7.87 0.76
N THR A 116 4.09 8.04 -0.43
CA THR A 116 4.65 9.01 -1.38
C THR A 116 4.41 10.42 -0.85
N ARG A 117 5.38 11.32 -1.05
CA ARG A 117 5.27 12.72 -0.65
C ARG A 117 4.00 13.41 -1.15
N LEU A 118 3.59 13.16 -2.40
CA LEU A 118 2.39 13.76 -2.97
C LEU A 118 1.12 13.31 -2.24
N ALA A 119 0.99 12.02 -1.93
CA ALA A 119 -0.13 11.52 -1.14
C ALA A 119 -0.20 12.15 0.26
N LEU A 120 0.95 12.32 0.94
CA LEU A 120 0.97 13.00 2.24
C LEU A 120 0.52 14.45 2.15
N GLN A 121 1.03 15.19 1.16
CA GLN A 121 0.62 16.58 0.93
C GLN A 121 -0.88 16.70 0.69
N GLN A 122 -1.46 15.82 -0.14
CA GLN A 122 -2.89 15.83 -0.44
C GLN A 122 -3.78 15.47 0.76
N VAL A 123 -3.28 14.67 1.71
CA VAL A 123 -4.00 14.38 2.97
C VAL A 123 -3.87 15.52 3.97
N GLN A 124 -2.71 16.20 4.02
CA GLN A 124 -2.43 17.26 4.98
C GLN A 124 -2.96 18.63 4.56
N GLN A 125 -3.26 18.85 3.28
CA GLN A 125 -3.81 20.11 2.80
C GLN A 125 -5.13 20.43 3.52
N PRO A 126 -5.22 21.55 4.27
CA PRO A 126 -6.47 22.00 4.84
C PRO A 126 -7.40 22.33 3.67
N ARG A 127 -8.50 21.58 3.59
CA ARG A 127 -9.51 21.80 2.57
C ARG A 127 -10.22 23.10 2.90
N THR A 128 -9.95 24.15 2.14
CA THR A 128 -10.82 25.32 2.12
C THR A 128 -12.21 24.82 1.74
N ALA A 129 -13.15 24.92 2.68
CA ALA A 129 -14.56 24.76 2.37
C ALA A 129 -14.88 25.79 1.30
N VAL A 130 -15.07 25.33 0.06
CA VAL A 130 -15.71 26.16 -0.95
C VAL A 130 -17.11 26.39 -0.42
N GLY A 131 -17.33 27.60 0.11
CA GLY A 131 -18.63 28.03 0.60
C GLY A 131 -19.64 27.75 -0.51
N SER A 132 -20.68 27.00 -0.14
CA SER A 132 -21.87 26.80 -0.95
C SER A 132 -22.51 28.16 -1.20
N ALA A 133 -22.09 28.83 -2.27
CA ALA A 133 -22.80 29.94 -2.85
C ALA A 133 -24.04 29.40 -3.59
N TYR A 134 -25.05 29.00 -2.81
CA TYR A 134 -26.41 28.84 -3.29
C TYR A 134 -27.31 29.64 -2.36
N ILE A 135 -27.35 30.96 -2.62
CA ILE A 135 -28.51 31.80 -2.33
C ILE A 135 -29.04 32.23 -3.69
N ALA A 136 -30.18 31.67 -4.09
CA ALA A 136 -31.31 32.34 -4.73
C ALA A 136 -32.46 31.33 -4.85
#